data_AF-A0A069DNX5-F1
#
_entry.id   AF-A0A069DNX5-F1
#
_cell.length_a   1.000
_cell.length_b   1.000
_cell.length_c   1.000
_cell.angle_alpha   90.00
_cell.angle_beta   90.00
_cell.angle_gamma   90.00
#
_symmetry.space_group_name_H-M   'P 1'
#
loop_
_entity.id
_entity.type
_entity.pdbx_description
1 polymer ?
#
loop_
_entity_poly.entity_id
_entity_poly.type
_entity_poly.pdbx_seq_one_letter_code
_entity_poly.pdbx_strand_id
1 'polypeptide(L)'
;MTKIRKQKRKKVYKYNVNRKKQKNKMRRRPKVLCDHLKKEWDNTKAPKQNMLEMGLSIDANETLKLPPNKPLNMELDEEEPPKPLIADKTYVAKNMELDAKAPRQKNFRLPNSQVEWLTKLLDKYGEDYKAMVKDRKLNCFQETWKQLRHKINRFKSIPEQYGEYLEKKETEKLEMESSNSNNDS
;
A
#
# COMPACT_ATOMS: atom_id res chain seq x y z
N MET A 1 -39.10 -16.48 50.69
CA MET A 1 -39.00 -16.18 49.23
C MET A 1 -38.57 -17.45 48.49
N THR A 2 -39.42 -17.97 47.62
CA THR A 2 -39.12 -19.17 46.81
C THR A 2 -38.17 -18.84 45.66
N LYS A 3 -37.04 -19.55 45.55
CA LYS A 3 -36.06 -19.38 44.46
C LYS A 3 -36.72 -19.71 43.11
N ILE A 4 -36.82 -18.72 42.23
CA ILE A 4 -37.33 -18.89 40.86
C ILE A 4 -36.40 -19.86 40.10
N ARG A 5 -36.86 -21.08 39.83
CA ARG A 5 -36.15 -22.06 39.02
C ARG A 5 -36.15 -21.59 37.56
N LYS A 6 -34.98 -21.26 37.00
CA LYS A 6 -34.84 -20.93 35.58
C LYS A 6 -35.31 -22.13 34.74
N GLN A 7 -36.46 -22.01 34.08
CA GLN A 7 -36.96 -23.00 33.13
C GLN A 7 -35.98 -23.06 31.94
N LYS A 8 -35.39 -24.23 31.69
CA LYS A 8 -34.51 -24.41 30.53
C LYS A 8 -35.36 -24.31 29.27
N ARG A 9 -35.08 -23.33 28.40
CA ARG A 9 -35.70 -23.21 27.07
C ARG A 9 -35.55 -24.54 26.31
N LYS A 10 -36.64 -25.03 25.69
CA LYS A 10 -36.61 -26.23 24.84
C LYS A 10 -35.61 -26.02 23.68
N LYS A 11 -34.77 -27.02 23.43
CA LYS A 11 -33.82 -26.98 22.29
C LYS A 11 -34.61 -27.19 20.99
N VAL A 12 -34.78 -26.13 20.19
CA VAL A 12 -35.42 -26.22 18.87
C VAL A 12 -34.34 -26.40 17.80
N TYR A 13 -34.51 -27.41 16.94
CA TYR A 13 -33.65 -27.60 15.77
C TYR A 13 -34.10 -26.64 14.65
N LYS A 14 -33.18 -25.81 14.16
CA LYS A 14 -33.44 -24.90 13.04
C LYS A 14 -32.97 -25.56 11.75
N TYR A 15 -33.92 -26.00 10.91
CA TYR A 15 -33.62 -26.71 9.65
C TYR A 15 -32.83 -25.84 8.65
N ASN A 16 -33.05 -24.52 8.66
CA ASN A 16 -32.34 -23.59 7.77
C ASN A 16 -30.88 -23.32 8.18
N VAL A 17 -30.45 -23.84 9.34
CA VAL A 17 -29.12 -23.58 9.89
C VAL A 17 -28.25 -24.82 9.78
N ASN A 18 -27.31 -24.79 8.83
CA ASN A 18 -26.29 -25.82 8.74
C ASN A 18 -25.25 -25.65 9.86
N ARG A 19 -25.47 -26.33 10.99
CA ARG A 19 -24.61 -26.27 12.18
C ARG A 19 -23.16 -26.71 11.90
N LYS A 20 -22.93 -27.63 10.95
CA LYS A 20 -21.59 -28.06 10.53
C LYS A 20 -20.85 -26.90 9.86
N LYS A 21 -21.50 -26.19 8.94
CA LYS A 21 -20.93 -24.99 8.30
C LYS A 21 -20.65 -23.88 9.31
N GLN A 22 -21.56 -23.62 10.24
CA GLN A 22 -21.34 -22.63 11.31
C GLN A 22 -20.15 -23.00 12.20
N LYS A 23 -20.05 -24.25 12.64
CA LYS A 23 -18.92 -24.75 13.42
C LYS A 23 -17.60 -24.56 12.67
N ASN A 24 -17.57 -24.90 11.37
CA ASN A 24 -16.38 -24.71 10.54
C ASN A 24 -16.03 -23.23 10.37
N LYS A 25 -17.03 -22.34 10.20
CA LYS A 25 -16.81 -20.89 10.14
C LYS A 25 -16.23 -20.33 11.44
N MET A 26 -16.76 -20.76 12.59
CA MET A 26 -16.26 -20.34 13.91
C MET A 26 -14.84 -20.86 14.19
N ARG A 27 -14.48 -22.03 13.65
CA ARG A 27 -13.13 -22.61 13.76
C ARG A 27 -12.15 -22.07 12.72
N ARG A 28 -12.64 -21.44 11.63
CA ARG A 28 -11.80 -20.88 10.58
C ARG A 28 -11.00 -19.72 11.16
N ARG A 29 -9.69 -19.81 11.03
CA ARG A 29 -8.75 -18.79 11.51
C ARG A 29 -8.46 -17.76 10.41
N PRO A 30 -8.18 -16.49 10.78
CA PRO A 30 -7.74 -15.49 9.81
C PRO A 30 -6.36 -15.85 9.28
N LYS A 31 -6.09 -15.51 8.01
CA LYS A 31 -4.75 -15.56 7.45
C LYS A 31 -4.05 -14.24 7.81
N VAL A 32 -3.13 -14.30 8.77
CA VAL A 32 -2.35 -13.13 9.21
C VAL A 32 -1.18 -12.94 8.23
N LEU A 33 -1.14 -11.78 7.57
CA LEU A 33 -0.10 -11.44 6.59
C LEU A 33 1.15 -10.81 7.23
N CYS A 34 0.98 -10.04 8.30
CA CYS A 34 2.09 -9.39 8.99
C CYS A 34 2.90 -10.42 9.78
N ASP A 35 4.22 -10.44 9.56
CA ASP A 35 5.12 -11.40 10.18
C ASP A 35 5.22 -11.20 11.70
N HIS A 36 5.23 -9.95 12.18
CA HIS A 36 5.26 -9.65 13.61
C HIS A 36 4.06 -10.24 14.35
N LEU A 37 2.86 -10.08 13.79
CA LEU A 37 1.63 -10.67 14.35
C LEU A 37 1.62 -12.19 14.23
N LYS A 38 2.07 -12.72 13.09
CA LYS A 38 2.05 -14.16 12.83
C LYS A 38 2.96 -14.94 13.78
N LYS A 39 4.12 -14.39 14.13
CA LYS A 39 5.07 -14.99 15.09
C LYS A 39 4.45 -15.16 16.47
N GLU A 40 3.67 -14.18 16.90
CA GLU A 40 3.12 -14.13 18.26
C GLU A 40 1.68 -14.65 18.35
N TRP A 41 1.13 -15.14 17.24
CA TRP A 41 -0.24 -15.59 17.13
C TRP A 41 -0.46 -16.96 17.79
N ASP A 42 -1.21 -16.99 18.89
CA ASP A 42 -1.61 -18.24 19.54
C ASP A 42 -2.88 -18.84 18.89
N ASN A 43 -2.78 -20.06 18.37
CA ASN A 43 -3.90 -20.75 17.72
C ASN A 43 -4.95 -21.29 18.70
N THR A 44 -4.64 -21.38 19.98
CA THR A 44 -5.55 -21.87 21.02
C THR A 44 -6.56 -20.79 21.43
N LYS A 45 -6.14 -19.52 21.38
CA LYS A 45 -6.91 -18.36 21.81
C LYS A 45 -7.84 -17.83 20.71
N ALA A 46 -8.76 -16.96 21.12
CA ALA A 46 -9.65 -16.25 20.20
C ALA A 46 -8.88 -15.08 19.53
N PRO A 47 -9.17 -14.73 18.26
CA PRO A 47 -8.52 -13.61 17.59
C PRO A 47 -8.58 -12.30 18.39
N LYS A 48 -9.70 -12.03 19.09
CA LYS A 48 -9.87 -10.83 19.93
C LYS A 48 -8.88 -10.81 21.08
N GLN A 49 -8.69 -11.96 21.73
CA GLN A 49 -7.75 -12.10 22.82
C GLN A 49 -6.30 -11.92 22.34
N ASN A 50 -5.95 -12.53 21.21
CA ASN A 50 -4.61 -12.38 20.63
C ASN A 50 -4.27 -10.92 20.33
N MET A 51 -5.21 -10.19 19.69
CA MET A 51 -5.01 -8.78 19.37
C MET A 51 -4.85 -7.95 20.64
N LEU A 52 -5.72 -8.15 21.65
CA LEU A 52 -5.63 -7.44 22.92
C LEU A 52 -4.31 -7.70 23.66
N GLU A 53 -3.83 -8.95 23.68
CA GLU A 53 -2.53 -9.30 24.28
C GLU A 53 -1.35 -8.60 23.59
N MET A 54 -1.45 -8.39 22.27
CA MET A 54 -0.46 -7.64 21.48
C MET A 54 -0.64 -6.11 21.55
N GLY A 55 -1.64 -5.62 22.30
CA GLY A 55 -1.95 -4.19 22.41
C GLY A 55 -2.68 -3.62 21.19
N LEU A 56 -3.39 -4.47 20.43
CA LEU A 56 -4.12 -4.10 19.23
C LEU A 56 -5.63 -4.27 19.40
N SER A 57 -6.39 -3.43 18.69
CA SER A 57 -7.84 -3.54 18.60
C SER A 57 -8.27 -4.33 17.36
N ILE A 58 -9.36 -5.09 17.47
CA ILE A 58 -10.02 -5.70 16.31
C ILE A 58 -10.88 -4.69 15.57
N ASP A 59 -11.63 -3.88 16.33
CA ASP A 59 -12.53 -2.89 15.79
C ASP A 59 -12.16 -1.53 16.38
N ALA A 60 -11.71 -0.63 15.51
CA ALA A 60 -11.33 0.73 15.88
C ALA A 60 -12.53 1.54 16.40
N ASN A 61 -13.73 1.25 15.89
CA ASN A 61 -14.95 1.96 16.30
C ASN A 61 -15.38 1.56 17.72
N GLU A 62 -15.22 0.28 18.09
CA GLU A 62 -15.44 -0.17 19.48
C GLU A 62 -14.47 0.53 20.45
N THR A 63 -13.21 0.72 20.04
CA THR A 63 -12.19 1.32 20.92
C THR A 63 -12.28 2.83 21.01
N LEU A 64 -12.54 3.52 19.90
CA LEU A 64 -12.58 4.98 19.86
C LEU A 64 -13.98 5.54 20.16
N LYS A 65 -15.01 4.68 20.23
CA LYS A 65 -16.42 5.03 20.47
C LYS A 65 -16.90 6.25 19.67
N LEU A 66 -16.47 6.35 18.40
CA LEU A 66 -16.81 7.50 17.58
C LEU A 66 -18.30 7.46 17.20
N PRO A 67 -19.06 8.55 17.38
CA PRO A 67 -20.43 8.62 16.91
C PRO A 67 -20.47 8.71 15.37
N PRO A 68 -21.43 8.04 14.71
CA PRO A 68 -21.39 7.77 13.27
C PRO A 68 -21.53 9.01 12.37
N ASN A 69 -21.95 10.16 12.90
CA ASN A 69 -22.33 11.35 12.12
C ASN A 69 -21.70 12.67 12.60
N LYS A 70 -20.62 12.65 13.40
CA LYS A 70 -19.99 13.89 13.86
C LYS A 70 -18.89 14.38 12.90
N PRO A 71 -18.80 15.69 12.62
CA PRO A 71 -17.70 16.25 11.85
C PRO A 71 -16.38 16.09 12.61
N LEU A 72 -15.26 15.98 11.87
CA LEU A 72 -13.91 15.70 12.37
C LEU A 72 -13.40 16.70 13.45
N ASN A 73 -14.06 17.85 13.59
CA ASN A 73 -13.62 18.97 14.44
C ASN A 73 -14.38 19.09 15.78
N MET A 74 -15.16 18.09 16.20
CA MET A 74 -15.83 18.14 17.50
C MET A 74 -14.94 17.49 18.56
N GLU A 75 -14.64 18.22 19.64
CA GLU A 75 -14.00 17.67 20.84
C GLU A 75 -14.82 16.48 21.35
N LEU A 76 -14.17 15.32 21.38
CA LEU A 76 -14.73 14.12 21.99
C LEU A 76 -14.56 14.29 23.48
N ASP A 77 -15.66 14.18 24.24
CA ASP A 77 -15.58 14.06 25.69
C ASP A 77 -14.64 12.89 26.02
N GLU A 78 -13.52 13.18 26.68
CA GLU A 78 -12.59 12.17 27.18
C GLU A 78 -13.29 11.35 28.27
N GLU A 79 -14.08 10.36 27.86
CA GLU A 79 -14.46 9.30 28.80
C GLU A 79 -13.17 8.64 29.29
N GLU A 80 -13.05 8.48 30.61
CA GLU A 80 -11.87 7.92 31.27
C GLU A 80 -11.33 6.72 30.50
N PRO A 81 -10.00 6.69 30.24
CA PRO A 81 -9.41 5.63 29.45
C PRO A 81 -9.80 4.29 30.08
N PRO A 82 -10.33 3.33 29.29
CA PRO A 82 -10.64 2.02 29.82
C PRO A 82 -9.37 1.48 30.47
N LYS A 83 -9.50 0.99 31.73
CA LYS A 83 -8.38 0.44 32.53
C LYS A 83 -7.43 -0.33 31.62
N PRO A 84 -6.12 -0.02 31.62
CA PRO A 84 -5.20 -0.64 30.69
C PRO A 84 -5.28 -2.15 30.90
N LEU A 85 -5.82 -2.86 29.92
CA LEU A 85 -5.59 -4.28 29.80
C LEU A 85 -4.08 -4.39 29.65
N ILE A 86 -3.41 -4.96 30.65
CA ILE A 86 -1.97 -5.15 30.64
C ILE A 86 -1.67 -6.01 29.42
N ALA A 87 -1.22 -5.37 28.34
CA ALA A 87 -0.89 -6.05 27.12
C ALA A 87 0.46 -6.72 27.34
N ASP A 88 0.45 -8.04 27.55
CA ASP A 88 1.66 -8.81 27.83
C ASP A 88 2.70 -8.72 26.70
N LYS A 89 2.27 -8.37 25.48
CA LYS A 89 3.08 -8.44 24.25
C LYS A 89 3.16 -7.11 23.50
N THR A 90 3.23 -5.98 24.22
CA THR A 90 3.37 -4.63 23.63
C THR A 90 4.56 -4.45 22.69
N TYR A 91 5.59 -5.28 22.79
CA TYR A 91 6.74 -5.23 21.88
C TYR A 91 6.34 -5.42 20.40
N VAL A 92 5.25 -6.16 20.14
CA VAL A 92 4.75 -6.40 18.79
C VAL A 92 4.30 -5.09 18.13
N ALA A 93 3.53 -4.27 18.87
CA ALA A 93 3.09 -2.96 18.38
C ALA A 93 4.28 -2.03 18.11
N LYS A 94 5.26 -1.97 19.02
CA LYS A 94 6.48 -1.17 18.84
C LYS A 94 7.27 -1.58 17.60
N ASN A 95 7.42 -2.88 17.37
CA ASN A 95 8.12 -3.37 16.18
C ASN A 95 7.38 -3.04 14.89
N MET A 96 6.04 -3.11 14.90
CA MET A 96 5.23 -2.70 13.75
C MET A 96 5.36 -1.21 13.46
N GLU A 97 5.43 -0.35 14.49
CA GLU A 97 5.68 1.09 14.31
C GLU A 97 7.06 1.35 13.71
N LEU A 98 8.10 0.64 14.17
CA LEU A 98 9.45 0.75 13.64
C LEU A 98 9.52 0.31 12.17
N ASP A 99 8.91 -0.83 11.80
CA ASP A 99 8.84 -1.30 10.40
C ASP A 99 8.00 -0.38 9.50
N ALA A 100 6.96 0.25 10.06
CA ALA A 100 6.16 1.23 9.33
C ALA A 100 6.96 2.52 9.05
N LYS A 101 7.80 2.95 10.01
CA LYS A 101 8.64 4.15 9.89
C LYS A 101 9.87 3.94 8.99
N ALA A 102 10.31 2.70 8.81
CA ALA A 102 11.47 2.38 7.98
C ALA A 102 11.26 2.86 6.52
N PRO A 103 12.28 3.50 5.89
CA PRO A 103 12.17 3.96 4.53
C PRO A 103 12.04 2.76 3.57
N ARG A 104 10.95 2.72 2.80
CA ARG A 104 10.73 1.67 1.80
C ARG A 104 11.32 2.09 0.46
N GLN A 105 12.00 1.15 -0.20
CA GLN A 105 12.52 1.37 -1.56
C GLN A 105 11.36 1.57 -2.54
N LYS A 106 11.51 2.54 -3.44
CA LYS A 106 10.53 2.81 -4.51
C LYS A 106 10.86 1.91 -5.69
N ASN A 107 10.16 0.78 -5.80
CA ASN A 107 10.36 -0.18 -6.90
C ASN A 107 9.53 0.16 -8.15
N PHE A 108 9.14 1.43 -8.30
CA PHE A 108 8.32 1.86 -9.43
C PHE A 108 9.17 1.93 -10.69
N ARG A 109 8.76 1.21 -11.73
CA ARG A 109 9.40 1.23 -13.05
C ARG A 109 8.36 1.51 -14.13
N LEU A 110 8.74 2.23 -15.17
CA LEU A 110 7.91 2.43 -16.36
C LEU A 110 7.97 1.19 -17.26
N PRO A 111 6.89 0.87 -18.00
CA PRO A 111 6.92 -0.16 -19.04
C PRO A 111 7.94 0.18 -20.13
N ASN A 112 8.62 -0.83 -20.69
CA ASN A 112 9.67 -0.63 -21.70
C ASN A 112 9.18 0.15 -22.92
N SER A 113 7.97 -0.14 -23.43
CA SER A 113 7.39 0.60 -24.56
C SER A 113 7.19 2.09 -24.26
N GLN A 114 6.85 2.42 -23.01
CA GLN A 114 6.71 3.80 -22.58
C GLN A 114 8.07 4.48 -22.43
N VAL A 115 9.09 3.76 -21.98
CA VAL A 115 10.48 4.25 -21.95
C VAL A 115 10.96 4.57 -23.36
N GLU A 116 10.88 3.62 -24.30
CA GLU A 116 11.29 3.82 -25.70
C GLU A 116 10.57 4.98 -26.39
N TRP A 117 9.28 5.16 -26.07
CA TRP A 117 8.51 6.27 -26.58
C TRP A 117 8.99 7.62 -26.02
N LEU A 118 9.28 7.68 -24.72
CA LEU A 118 9.79 8.89 -24.07
C LEU A 118 11.23 9.22 -24.47
N THR A 119 12.09 8.21 -24.68
CA THR A 119 13.46 8.43 -25.17
C THR A 119 13.43 9.06 -26.57
N LYS A 120 12.63 8.50 -27.50
CA LYS A 120 12.47 9.09 -28.85
C LYS A 120 12.01 10.55 -28.83
N LEU A 121 11.13 10.91 -27.90
CA LEU A 121 10.71 12.30 -27.73
C LEU A 121 11.83 13.18 -27.19
N LEU A 122 12.59 12.71 -26.20
CA LEU A 122 13.73 13.41 -25.61
C LEU A 122 14.90 13.57 -26.60
N ASP A 123 15.17 12.58 -27.45
CA ASP A 123 16.23 12.63 -28.46
C ASP A 123 15.93 13.68 -29.53
N LYS A 124 14.67 13.75 -29.97
CA LYS A 124 14.26 14.66 -31.04
C LYS A 124 14.00 16.09 -30.58
N TYR A 125 13.40 16.26 -29.40
CA TYR A 125 12.89 17.56 -28.93
C TYR A 125 13.51 18.05 -27.62
N GLY A 126 14.30 17.23 -26.92
CA GLY A 126 14.89 17.61 -25.64
C GLY A 126 13.82 17.94 -24.60
N GLU A 127 13.80 19.17 -24.07
CA GLU A 127 12.83 19.61 -23.06
C GLU A 127 11.70 20.49 -23.63
N ASP A 128 11.60 20.60 -24.95
CA ASP A 128 10.58 21.42 -25.61
C ASP A 128 9.24 20.69 -25.73
N TYR A 129 8.50 20.65 -24.62
CA TYR A 129 7.19 19.95 -24.56
C TYR A 129 6.16 20.49 -25.57
N LYS A 130 6.22 21.79 -25.89
CA LYS A 130 5.32 22.38 -26.90
C LYS A 130 5.61 21.85 -28.31
N ALA A 131 6.88 21.56 -28.63
CA ALA A 131 7.28 20.97 -29.90
C ALA A 131 6.87 19.50 -29.97
N MET A 132 7.04 18.75 -28.87
CA MET A 132 6.59 17.35 -28.75
C MET A 132 5.09 17.19 -29.03
N VAL A 133 4.25 18.11 -28.54
CA VAL A 133 2.80 18.06 -28.79
C VAL A 133 2.48 18.19 -30.28
N LYS A 134 3.24 19.01 -31.02
CA LYS A 134 3.01 19.25 -32.45
C LYS A 134 3.35 18.04 -33.31
N ASP A 135 4.24 17.17 -32.84
CA ASP A 135 4.62 15.95 -33.56
C ASP A 135 3.53 14.88 -33.44
N ARG A 136 2.60 14.87 -34.39
CA ARG A 136 1.51 13.87 -34.43
C ARG A 136 1.99 12.43 -34.62
N LYS A 137 3.21 12.23 -35.15
CA LYS A 137 3.75 10.89 -35.42
C LYS A 137 4.38 10.28 -34.18
N LEU A 138 5.12 11.06 -33.39
CA LEU A 138 5.64 10.58 -32.12
C LEU A 138 4.59 10.69 -31.01
N ASN A 139 3.82 11.77 -30.95
CA ASN A 139 2.71 11.93 -30.02
C ASN A 139 1.40 11.32 -30.57
N CYS A 140 1.41 10.03 -30.88
CA CYS A 140 0.25 9.32 -31.44
C CYS A 140 -1.00 9.44 -30.56
N PHE A 141 -0.81 9.46 -29.23
CA PHE A 141 -1.87 9.53 -28.24
C PHE A 141 -2.42 10.94 -28.02
N GLN A 142 -1.94 11.93 -28.80
CA GLN A 142 -2.39 13.33 -28.74
C GLN A 142 -2.29 13.91 -27.32
N GLU A 143 -1.23 13.57 -26.59
CA GLU A 143 -1.04 14.07 -25.24
C GLU A 143 -0.79 15.56 -25.22
N THR A 144 -1.31 16.19 -24.17
CA THR A 144 -1.07 17.60 -23.89
C THR A 144 0.35 17.80 -23.35
N TRP A 145 0.87 19.03 -23.50
CA TRP A 145 2.23 19.35 -23.04
C TRP A 145 2.44 19.08 -21.54
N LYS A 146 1.40 19.24 -20.71
CA LYS A 146 1.45 18.95 -19.27
C LYS A 146 1.59 17.45 -18.99
N GLN A 147 0.89 16.62 -19.77
CA GLN A 147 0.96 15.17 -19.65
C GLN A 147 2.35 14.66 -20.06
N LEU A 148 2.87 15.14 -21.20
CA LEU A 148 4.23 14.82 -21.65
C LEU A 148 5.28 15.25 -20.62
N ARG A 149 5.18 16.47 -20.09
CA ARG A 149 6.05 16.95 -19.01
C ARG A 149 5.99 16.04 -17.78
N HIS A 150 4.79 15.67 -17.35
CA HIS A 150 4.62 14.79 -16.18
C HIS A 150 5.22 13.40 -16.41
N LYS A 151 5.04 12.82 -17.60
CA LYS A 151 5.60 11.51 -17.94
C LYS A 151 7.12 11.55 -18.04
N ILE A 152 7.69 12.59 -18.66
CA ILE A 152 9.14 12.80 -18.73
C ILE A 152 9.73 13.02 -17.33
N ASN A 153 9.08 13.82 -16.49
CA ASN A 153 9.54 14.01 -15.11
C ASN A 153 9.46 12.71 -14.30
N ARG A 154 8.42 11.90 -14.52
CA ARG A 154 8.32 10.57 -13.92
C ARG A 154 9.43 9.65 -14.43
N PHE A 155 9.77 9.69 -15.70
CA PHE A 155 10.90 8.94 -16.26
C PHE A 155 12.24 9.37 -15.65
N LYS A 156 12.53 10.67 -15.60
CA LYS A 156 13.72 11.24 -14.92
C LYS A 156 13.80 10.87 -13.43
N SER A 157 12.65 10.68 -12.77
CA SER A 157 12.61 10.31 -11.36
C SER A 157 13.03 8.85 -11.08
N ILE A 158 13.22 8.03 -12.10
CA ILE A 158 13.63 6.62 -12.01
C ILE A 158 15.10 6.54 -12.44
N PRO A 159 16.07 6.53 -11.51
CA PRO A 159 17.49 6.62 -11.83
C PRO A 159 17.99 5.46 -12.69
N GLU A 160 17.46 4.26 -12.48
CA GLU A 160 17.86 3.06 -13.24
C GLU A 160 17.56 3.22 -14.73
N GLN A 161 16.31 3.56 -15.09
CA GLN A 161 15.89 3.66 -16.49
C GLN A 161 16.42 4.94 -17.17
N TYR A 162 16.51 6.03 -16.42
CA TYR A 162 17.05 7.28 -16.95
C TYR A 162 18.57 7.24 -17.10
N GLY A 163 19.28 6.55 -16.20
CA GLY A 163 20.72 6.31 -16.29
C GLY A 163 21.10 5.55 -17.55
N GLU A 164 20.41 4.44 -17.84
CA GLU A 164 20.61 3.68 -19.10
C GLU A 164 20.44 4.57 -20.35
N TYR A 165 19.51 5.52 -20.32
CA TYR A 165 19.32 6.48 -21.41
C TYR A 165 20.48 7.47 -21.53
N LEU A 166 21.00 7.97 -20.40
CA LEU A 166 22.14 8.90 -20.39
C LEU A 166 23.42 8.22 -20.92
N GLU A 167 23.69 6.99 -20.50
CA GLU A 167 24.83 6.20 -20.98
C GLU A 167 24.76 5.98 -22.51
N LYS A 168 23.58 5.64 -23.03
CA LYS A 168 23.34 5.54 -24.48
C LYS A 168 23.60 6.86 -25.20
N LYS A 169 23.14 7.96 -24.62
CA LYS A 169 23.34 9.30 -25.21
C LYS A 169 24.79 9.76 -25.18
N GLU A 170 25.55 9.39 -24.15
CA GLU A 170 26.99 9.69 -24.05
C GLU A 170 27.80 8.87 -25.06
N THR A 171 27.48 7.58 -25.19
CA THR A 171 28.13 6.71 -26.19
C THR A 171 27.88 7.18 -27.62
N GLU A 172 26.64 7.53 -27.97
CA GLU A 172 26.30 8.09 -29.29
C GLU A 172 27.07 9.40 -29.60
N LYS A 173 27.32 10.24 -28.59
CA LYS A 173 28.11 11.47 -28.78
C LYS A 173 29.58 11.16 -29.06
N LEU A 174 30.19 10.25 -28.30
CA LEU A 174 31.58 9.83 -28.49
C LEU A 174 31.82 9.19 -29.88
N GLU A 175 30.86 8.41 -30.36
CA GLU A 175 30.91 7.83 -31.71
C GLU A 175 30.83 8.90 -32.81
N MET A 176 30.01 9.93 -32.65
CA MET A 176 29.96 11.04 -33.60
C MET A 176 31.24 11.87 -33.63
N GLU A 177 31.88 12.11 -32.47
CA GLU A 177 33.13 12.87 -32.37
C GLU A 177 34.31 12.13 -33.03
N SER A 178 34.44 10.82 -32.78
CA SER A 178 35.48 9.98 -33.40
C SER A 178 35.30 9.80 -34.92
N SER A 179 34.07 9.88 -35.43
CA SER A 179 33.80 9.82 -36.86
C SER A 179 34.20 11.11 -37.59
N ASN A 180 34.05 12.26 -36.94
CA ASN A 180 34.43 13.55 -37.51
C ASN A 180 35.95 13.75 -37.57
N SER A 181 36.73 13.18 -36.64
CA SER A 181 38.20 13.30 -36.68
C SER A 181 38.87 12.48 -37.79
N ASN A 182 38.20 11.44 -38.30
CA ASN A 182 38.75 10.58 -39.36
C ASN A 182 38.51 11.11 -40.78
N ASN A 183 37.74 12.19 -40.94
CA ASN A 183 37.46 12.83 -42.24
C ASN A 183 38.35 14.05 -42.54
N ASP A 184 39.24 14.45 -41.61
CA ASP A 184 40.13 15.62 -41.72
C ASP A 184 41.62 15.23 -41.93
N SER A 185 41.92 14.00 -42.38
CA SER A 185 43.28 13.52 -42.72
C SER A 185 43.40 13.02 -44.15
#